data_AF-A0A3N1P1S6-F1
#
_entry.id   AF-A0A3N1P1S6-F1
#
_cell.length_a   1.000
_cell.length_b   1.000
_cell.length_c   1.000
_cell.angle_alpha   90.00
_cell.angle_beta   90.00
_cell.angle_gamma   90.00
#
_symmetry.space_group_name_H-M   'P 1'
#
loop_
_entity.id
_entity.type
_entity.pdbx_description
1 polymer ?
#
loop_
_entity_poly.entity_id
_entity_poly.type
_entity_poly.pdbx_seq_one_letter_code
_entity_poly.pdbx_strand_id
1 'polypeptide(L)'
;MTVSNLFRLLIFWCAVTLTLTACGGGGGGYGDGNGNGNGNGYSSSSSSSNGTVDDPGPTPLQTTVTLIGGTYVADGNARVLYDDGGTFMEENRELDGMTLYTFDMDNPGESACNNVDCVEAWPPLLTTDDSVVEPPLSTVERDDGSTQWALRGEPLYFYAGDSQPGDINGEGVNDLWRVAVTEPARLSDEMSNTDEGRYFTATGEVAVGIPETDGETDVFVAEKQNRHGYTLYTFAMDPSGESVCNGQCLANWPPLLAEQNDVAEPPFSLIERAMDTEGATAMQWAYQGMPLYFFVGDTQAGDVNGAAIENWELARPLPWLIQDTSRGSAYVGAGLLLQATPDGMAEQTDAVAAHGMSLYTFDNDEPGVSNCADSCLDAWPALIAHDGAEAVAPFSLVERGSGEQQWALHGMPLYFFSGDSEPGDVSGDEVNDLWRLARIPPVAVNTHPDEGALFVAWGMLVDANGDPDNERHGFTLYTFSEDTDGQSNCTGSCLDVWPALYAPADARDFGDFSVIEHPEGGFQWRYQEEPLYFYAGDSAPGDANGDITDGFGTWFFATP
;
A
#
# COMPACT_ATOMS: atom_id res chain seq x y z
N MET A 1 -15.46 54.76 -6.16
CA MET A 1 -16.55 54.71 -5.16
C MET A 1 -16.12 53.71 -4.11
N THR A 2 -15.86 54.18 -2.90
CA THR A 2 -15.42 53.40 -1.74
C THR A 2 -16.60 52.67 -1.11
N VAL A 3 -16.51 51.35 -0.90
CA VAL A 3 -17.32 50.66 0.11
C VAL A 3 -16.46 49.58 0.76
N SER A 4 -16.15 49.81 2.04
CA SER A 4 -15.61 48.85 3.00
C SER A 4 -16.61 47.73 3.27
N ASN A 5 -16.13 46.49 3.43
CA ASN A 5 -16.86 45.45 4.15
C ASN A 5 -16.05 45.01 5.38
N LEU A 6 -16.65 45.22 6.55
CA LEU A 6 -16.15 44.78 7.85
C LEU A 6 -16.32 43.26 7.98
N PHE A 7 -15.25 42.56 8.30
CA PHE A 7 -15.28 41.22 8.88
C PHE A 7 -15.83 41.29 10.32
N ARG A 8 -16.86 40.50 10.62
CA ARG A 8 -17.35 40.26 11.99
C ARG A 8 -16.77 38.94 12.48
N LEU A 9 -15.90 39.04 13.49
CA LEU A 9 -15.40 37.94 14.29
C LEU A 9 -16.53 37.44 15.22
N LEU A 10 -16.94 36.17 15.10
CA LEU A 10 -17.83 35.51 16.06
C LEU A 10 -16.99 34.49 16.85
N ILE A 11 -16.71 34.84 18.10
CA ILE A 11 -16.07 33.98 19.10
C ILE A 11 -17.17 33.10 19.69
N PHE A 12 -17.12 31.79 19.45
CA PHE A 12 -17.95 30.82 20.17
C PHE A 12 -17.14 30.22 21.32
N TRP A 13 -17.62 30.48 22.55
CA TRP A 13 -17.13 29.90 23.79
C TRP A 13 -17.94 28.63 24.05
N CYS A 14 -17.30 27.45 24.01
CA CYS A 14 -17.94 26.20 24.41
C CYS A 14 -17.40 25.76 25.77
N ALA A 15 -18.25 25.83 26.79
CA ALA A 15 -17.96 25.36 28.14
C ALA A 15 -18.40 23.90 28.28
N VAL A 16 -17.46 22.99 28.52
CA VAL A 16 -17.75 21.57 28.80
C VAL A 16 -17.89 21.38 30.31
N THR A 17 -19.08 20.97 30.74
CA THR A 17 -19.38 20.55 32.12
C THR A 17 -19.18 19.05 32.28
N LEU A 18 -18.23 18.65 33.12
CA LEU A 18 -18.05 17.28 33.61
C LEU A 18 -19.16 16.88 34.59
N THR A 19 -19.77 15.71 34.39
CA THR A 19 -20.54 15.02 35.44
C THR A 19 -19.92 13.67 35.77
N LEU A 20 -19.30 13.59 36.94
CA LEU A 20 -18.88 12.34 37.60
C LEU A 20 -20.11 11.58 38.13
N THR A 21 -20.22 10.30 37.81
CA THR A 21 -21.10 9.37 38.54
C THR A 21 -20.26 8.27 39.16
N ALA A 22 -20.25 8.24 40.50
CA ALA A 22 -19.66 7.19 41.31
C ALA A 22 -20.75 6.24 41.81
N CYS A 23 -20.50 4.93 41.78
CA CYS A 23 -21.14 3.97 42.66
C CYS A 23 -20.09 2.94 43.12
N GLY A 24 -19.89 2.87 44.43
CA GLY A 24 -19.07 1.88 45.10
C GLY A 24 -19.89 0.95 46.00
N GLY A 25 -19.22 -0.12 46.45
CA GLY A 25 -19.63 -1.03 47.53
C GLY A 25 -19.84 -2.47 47.04
N GLY A 26 -19.25 -3.53 47.61
CA GLY A 26 -18.44 -3.70 48.82
C GLY A 26 -18.80 -5.02 49.52
N GLY A 27 -17.80 -5.91 49.73
CA GLY A 27 -17.81 -7.06 50.67
C GLY A 27 -18.37 -8.37 50.10
N GLY A 28 -17.82 -9.57 50.35
CA GLY A 28 -16.69 -10.03 51.16
C GLY A 28 -16.88 -11.52 51.50
N GLY A 29 -15.80 -12.30 51.58
CA GLY A 29 -15.70 -13.46 52.48
C GLY A 29 -15.71 -14.88 51.92
N TYR A 30 -14.51 -15.47 51.88
CA TYR A 30 -14.08 -16.82 52.33
C TYR A 30 -14.77 -18.12 51.86
N GLY A 31 -13.93 -19.05 51.37
CA GLY A 31 -14.20 -20.49 51.37
C GLY A 31 -13.12 -21.32 50.66
N ASP A 32 -12.13 -21.80 51.41
CA ASP A 32 -11.10 -22.78 50.99
C ASP A 32 -11.71 -24.13 50.57
N GLY A 33 -11.10 -24.79 49.58
CA GLY A 33 -11.51 -26.12 49.13
C GLY A 33 -10.55 -26.78 48.13
N ASN A 34 -9.46 -27.32 48.65
CA ASN A 34 -8.41 -28.13 48.02
C ASN A 34 -8.92 -29.33 47.19
N GLY A 35 -8.28 -29.63 46.04
CA GLY A 35 -8.68 -30.75 45.19
C GLY A 35 -7.86 -31.04 43.91
N ASN A 36 -6.53 -31.06 44.01
CA ASN A 36 -5.54 -31.90 43.31
C ASN A 36 -5.89 -32.59 41.94
N GLY A 37 -5.05 -32.37 40.91
CA GLY A 37 -4.67 -33.42 39.96
C GLY A 37 -4.38 -33.05 38.49
N ASN A 38 -3.11 -32.74 38.19
CA ASN A 38 -2.29 -33.18 37.01
C ASN A 38 -2.83 -32.98 35.56
N GLY A 39 -2.12 -32.39 34.59
CA GLY A 39 -0.73 -31.90 34.55
C GLY A 39 -0.32 -31.46 33.12
N ASN A 40 0.89 -30.89 33.06
CA ASN A 40 1.74 -30.54 31.90
C ASN A 40 1.23 -29.41 30.97
N GLY A 41 1.92 -28.28 30.76
CA GLY A 41 3.24 -27.84 31.19
C GLY A 41 3.89 -27.01 30.06
N TYR A 42 3.61 -25.71 30.01
CA TYR A 42 4.40 -24.74 29.22
C TYR A 42 5.31 -24.00 30.19
N SER A 43 6.60 -24.31 30.11
CA SER A 43 7.66 -23.69 30.91
C SER A 43 8.11 -22.39 30.26
N SER A 44 7.72 -21.28 30.87
CA SER A 44 8.44 -20.01 30.78
C SER A 44 9.84 -20.17 31.38
N SER A 45 10.89 -19.87 30.61
CA SER A 45 12.23 -19.69 31.15
C SER A 45 12.71 -18.27 30.88
N SER A 46 12.63 -17.45 31.93
CA SER A 46 13.50 -16.31 32.15
C SER A 46 14.95 -16.79 32.30
N SER A 47 15.88 -16.21 31.56
CA SER A 47 17.31 -16.35 31.85
C SER A 47 18.04 -15.02 31.65
N SER A 48 18.42 -14.43 32.77
CA SER A 48 19.44 -13.40 32.87
C SER A 48 20.76 -14.05 33.30
N SER A 49 21.80 -14.01 32.45
CA SER A 49 23.18 -13.65 32.85
C SER A 49 24.20 -13.77 31.71
N ASN A 50 24.74 -12.60 31.33
CA ASN A 50 26.16 -12.27 31.14
C ASN A 50 26.99 -13.07 30.11
N GLY A 51 27.16 -12.49 28.92
CA GLY A 51 28.25 -12.77 27.98
C GLY A 51 28.76 -11.46 27.37
N THR A 52 30.05 -11.18 27.52
CA THR A 52 30.75 -10.12 26.77
C THR A 52 31.32 -10.71 25.49
N VAL A 53 31.05 -10.05 24.35
CA VAL A 53 31.91 -9.74 23.18
C VAL A 53 30.98 -9.48 21.98
N ASP A 54 31.07 -8.25 21.45
CA ASP A 54 30.56 -7.71 20.18
C ASP A 54 29.04 -7.77 19.95
N ASP A 55 28.30 -6.80 20.51
CA ASP A 55 26.95 -6.47 20.02
C ASP A 55 26.80 -4.94 19.93
N PRO A 56 26.63 -4.36 18.73
CA PRO A 56 26.26 -2.95 18.56
C PRO A 56 24.94 -2.68 19.29
N GLY A 57 24.82 -1.57 20.03
CA GLY A 57 23.59 -1.23 20.75
C GLY A 57 22.39 -1.22 19.79
N PRO A 58 21.20 -1.70 20.21
CA PRO A 58 20.09 -1.85 19.29
C PRO A 58 19.70 -0.49 18.71
N THR A 59 19.66 -0.41 17.39
CA THR A 59 18.99 0.68 16.68
C THR A 59 17.58 0.80 17.26
N PRO A 60 17.15 1.95 17.80
CA PRO A 60 15.88 2.06 18.52
C PRO A 60 14.68 2.16 17.58
N LEU A 61 14.79 1.56 16.39
CA LEU A 61 13.89 1.73 15.26
C LEU A 61 13.55 0.38 14.67
N GLN A 62 12.26 0.19 14.41
CA GLN A 62 11.71 -0.94 13.67
C GLN A 62 10.75 -0.42 12.61
N THR A 63 10.34 -1.31 11.70
CA THR A 63 9.30 -1.02 10.72
C THR A 63 8.02 -1.76 11.07
N THR A 64 6.88 -1.14 10.81
CA THR A 64 5.55 -1.77 10.86
C THR A 64 4.75 -1.33 9.64
N VAL A 65 3.67 -2.05 9.32
CA VAL A 65 2.75 -1.64 8.26
C VAL A 65 1.61 -0.84 8.89
N THR A 66 1.43 0.40 8.45
CA THR A 66 0.31 1.27 8.82
C THR A 66 -0.60 1.52 7.61
N LEU A 67 -1.61 2.36 7.76
CA LEU A 67 -2.54 2.73 6.67
C LEU A 67 -1.88 3.47 5.50
N ILE A 68 -0.64 3.94 5.69
CA ILE A 68 0.14 4.67 4.69
C ILE A 68 1.37 3.89 4.20
N GLY A 69 1.45 2.59 4.51
CA GLY A 69 2.52 1.71 4.05
C GLY A 69 3.54 1.33 5.12
N GLY A 70 4.73 0.91 4.69
CA GLY A 70 5.83 0.60 5.58
C GLY A 70 6.26 1.86 6.34
N THR A 71 6.18 1.84 7.67
CA THR A 71 6.37 3.01 8.54
C THR A 71 7.45 2.73 9.57
N TYR A 72 8.35 3.69 9.79
CA TYR A 72 9.30 3.64 10.89
C TYR A 72 8.64 4.02 12.21
N VAL A 73 8.83 3.16 13.22
CA VAL A 73 8.37 3.35 14.58
C VAL A 73 9.51 3.08 15.56
N ALA A 74 9.38 3.56 16.79
CA ALA A 74 10.35 3.22 17.83
C ALA A 74 10.29 1.73 18.22
N ASP A 75 11.46 1.19 18.57
CA ASP A 75 11.64 -0.14 19.18
C ASP A 75 12.02 0.04 20.66
N GLY A 76 11.02 -0.01 21.54
CA GLY A 76 11.20 0.17 22.98
C GLY A 76 11.46 1.62 23.44
N ASN A 77 12.48 1.79 24.29
CA ASN A 77 12.81 3.08 24.87
C ASN A 77 13.60 3.94 23.89
N ALA A 78 13.17 5.18 23.67
CA ALA A 78 13.84 6.16 22.82
C ALA A 78 14.32 7.37 23.62
N ARG A 79 15.50 7.88 23.28
CA ARG A 79 16.03 9.13 23.83
C ARG A 79 15.48 10.30 23.03
N VAL A 80 14.89 11.29 23.70
CA VAL A 80 14.28 12.45 23.05
C VAL A 80 14.78 13.76 23.65
N LEU A 81 14.72 14.81 22.85
CA LEU A 81 14.92 16.19 23.31
C LEU A 81 13.57 16.77 23.80
N TYR A 82 13.60 17.52 24.91
CA TYR A 82 12.44 18.25 25.42
C TYR A 82 12.86 19.61 26.01
N ASP A 83 11.91 20.53 26.18
CA ASP A 83 12.14 21.81 26.86
C ASP A 83 11.85 21.72 28.37
N ASP A 84 12.77 22.22 29.20
CA ASP A 84 12.56 22.48 30.64
C ASP A 84 12.68 23.99 30.92
N GLY A 85 11.65 24.74 30.57
CA GLY A 85 11.56 26.17 30.89
C GLY A 85 12.55 27.03 30.09
N GLY A 86 12.73 26.74 28.81
CA GLY A 86 13.63 27.43 27.88
C GLY A 86 15.05 26.86 27.82
N THR A 87 15.27 25.68 28.41
CA THR A 87 16.53 24.94 28.31
C THR A 87 16.23 23.56 27.75
N PHE A 88 16.86 23.22 26.63
CA PHE A 88 16.74 21.88 26.08
C PHE A 88 17.47 20.86 26.94
N MET A 89 16.76 19.79 27.24
CA MET A 89 17.18 18.66 28.06
C MET A 89 16.86 17.36 27.32
N GLU A 90 17.44 16.27 27.76
CA GLU A 90 17.29 14.95 27.14
C GLU A 90 16.72 13.97 28.14
N GLU A 91 15.84 13.06 27.69
CA GLU A 91 15.33 11.99 28.52
C GLU A 91 15.04 10.73 27.70
N ASN A 92 14.99 9.58 28.39
CA ASN A 92 14.53 8.34 27.79
C ASN A 92 13.04 8.16 28.09
N ARG A 93 12.23 7.97 27.05
CA ARG A 93 10.80 7.66 27.13
C ARG A 93 10.54 6.26 26.60
N GLU A 94 9.54 5.58 27.16
CA GLU A 94 8.96 4.37 26.57
C GLU A 94 8.08 4.86 25.41
N LEU A 95 8.49 4.55 24.18
CA LEU A 95 7.81 4.96 22.96
C LEU A 95 7.67 3.77 21.98
N ASP A 96 7.59 2.54 22.50
CA ASP A 96 7.53 1.34 21.65
C ASP A 96 6.35 1.41 20.68
N GLY A 97 6.63 1.26 19.38
CA GLY A 97 5.63 1.34 18.32
C GLY A 97 5.05 2.73 18.04
N MET A 98 5.57 3.79 18.66
CA MET A 98 5.17 5.17 18.33
C MET A 98 5.75 5.59 16.98
N THR A 99 4.92 6.24 16.16
CA THR A 99 5.25 6.69 14.80
C THR A 99 6.29 7.79 14.79
N LEU A 100 7.18 7.73 13.80
CA LEU A 100 8.17 8.74 13.51
C LEU A 100 7.81 9.56 12.29
N TYR A 101 8.26 10.80 12.29
CA TYR A 101 7.95 11.79 11.28
C TYR A 101 9.21 12.50 10.78
N THR A 102 9.15 12.98 9.54
CA THR A 102 10.08 13.93 8.93
C THR A 102 9.39 15.28 8.73
N PHE A 103 10.18 16.33 8.54
CA PHE A 103 9.70 17.70 8.39
C PHE A 103 10.20 18.34 7.10
N ASP A 104 9.27 18.81 6.26
CA ASP A 104 9.56 19.32 4.92
C ASP A 104 10.37 20.62 4.88
N MET A 105 10.45 21.31 6.01
CA MET A 105 11.28 22.51 6.15
C MET A 105 12.73 22.20 6.53
N ASP A 106 13.04 20.94 6.84
CA ASP A 106 14.41 20.51 7.11
C ASP A 106 15.24 20.53 5.82
N ASN A 107 16.53 20.85 5.97
CA ASN A 107 17.49 20.61 4.90
C ASN A 107 18.21 19.28 5.19
N PRO A 108 18.70 18.57 4.17
CA PRO A 108 19.47 17.35 4.42
C PRO A 108 20.65 17.63 5.36
N GLY A 109 20.70 16.91 6.48
CA GLY A 109 21.72 17.10 7.50
C GLY A 109 21.57 18.36 8.36
N GLU A 110 20.39 19.01 8.40
CA GLU A 110 20.08 20.11 9.32
C GLU A 110 18.58 20.13 9.71
N SER A 111 18.29 20.09 11.01
CA SER A 111 16.93 20.27 11.55
C SER A 111 16.54 21.74 11.58
N ALA A 112 15.37 22.11 11.02
CA ALA A 112 14.73 23.41 11.20
C ALA A 112 13.97 23.50 12.55
N CYS A 113 13.73 22.37 13.20
CA CYS A 113 13.06 22.27 14.50
C CYS A 113 14.02 22.52 15.68
N ASN A 114 14.42 23.78 15.89
CA ASN A 114 15.40 24.19 16.93
C ASN A 114 14.84 25.18 17.97
N ASN A 115 13.53 25.46 17.95
CA ASN A 115 12.87 26.33 18.92
C ASN A 115 11.98 25.55 19.90
N VAL A 116 11.64 26.17 21.03
CA VAL A 116 10.86 25.55 22.12
C VAL A 116 9.53 25.01 21.63
N ASP A 117 8.75 25.83 20.92
CA ASP A 117 7.41 25.45 20.43
C ASP A 117 7.48 24.21 19.52
N CYS A 118 8.52 24.13 18.68
CA CYS A 118 8.73 22.98 17.79
C CYS A 118 9.14 21.73 18.57
N VAL A 119 10.14 21.82 19.46
CA VAL A 119 10.62 20.66 20.24
C VAL A 119 9.54 20.10 21.17
N GLU A 120 8.67 20.95 21.73
CA GLU A 120 7.56 20.49 22.55
C GLU A 120 6.49 19.74 21.75
N ALA A 121 6.17 20.20 20.53
CA ALA A 121 5.18 19.56 19.67
C ALA A 121 5.74 18.34 18.91
N TRP A 122 7.03 18.40 18.57
CA TRP A 122 7.74 17.44 17.73
C TRP A 122 9.07 17.04 18.37
N PRO A 123 9.06 16.22 19.45
CA PRO A 123 10.28 15.84 20.14
C PRO A 123 11.28 15.13 19.20
N PRO A 124 12.48 15.70 18.99
CA PRO A 124 13.56 15.06 18.22
C PRO A 124 13.97 13.71 18.80
N LEU A 125 14.13 12.69 17.94
CA LEU A 125 14.68 11.39 18.33
C LEU A 125 16.22 11.47 18.33
N LEU A 126 16.82 11.39 19.52
CA LEU A 126 18.27 11.54 19.71
C LEU A 126 19.00 10.21 19.65
N THR A 127 20.26 10.24 19.20
CA THR A 127 21.16 9.10 19.25
C THR A 127 21.86 8.98 20.61
N THR A 128 22.59 7.89 20.79
CA THR A 128 23.48 7.63 21.91
C THR A 128 24.89 7.33 21.39
N ASP A 129 25.89 7.37 22.27
CA ASP A 129 27.28 7.03 21.91
C ASP A 129 27.45 5.58 21.39
N ASP A 130 26.51 4.70 21.76
CA ASP A 130 26.50 3.28 21.37
C ASP A 130 25.60 2.99 20.16
N SER A 131 25.01 4.03 19.55
CA SER A 131 24.12 3.88 18.38
C SER A 131 24.88 3.39 17.16
N VAL A 132 24.29 2.45 16.43
CA VAL A 132 24.86 1.91 15.19
C VAL A 132 24.03 2.31 14.00
N VAL A 133 24.68 3.08 13.12
CA VAL A 133 24.04 3.77 12.01
C VAL A 133 24.32 2.97 10.74
N GLU A 134 23.27 2.39 10.19
CA GLU A 134 23.30 1.69 8.90
C GLU A 134 22.25 2.29 7.96
N PRO A 135 22.54 2.41 6.64
CA PRO A 135 21.54 2.89 5.69
C PRO A 135 20.26 2.04 5.72
N PRO A 136 19.07 2.63 5.43
CA PRO A 136 18.86 4.01 5.02
C PRO A 136 18.90 5.03 6.17
N LEU A 137 19.21 4.60 7.40
CA LEU A 137 19.36 5.50 8.54
C LEU A 137 20.72 6.21 8.52
N SER A 138 20.71 7.39 9.13
CA SER A 138 21.80 8.36 9.20
C SER A 138 21.66 9.18 10.48
N THR A 139 22.53 10.17 10.67
CA THR A 139 22.45 11.10 11.80
C THR A 139 22.69 12.54 11.37
N VAL A 140 22.16 13.46 12.16
CA VAL A 140 22.32 14.91 11.98
C VAL A 140 22.79 15.56 13.28
N GLU A 141 23.73 16.50 13.18
CA GLU A 141 24.13 17.35 14.32
C GLU A 141 23.17 18.54 14.43
N ARG A 142 22.63 18.78 15.63
CA ARG A 142 21.67 19.86 15.90
C ARG A 142 22.38 21.13 16.40
N ASP A 143 21.71 22.28 16.29
CA ASP A 143 22.20 23.57 16.78
C ASP A 143 22.50 23.60 18.29
N ASP A 144 21.79 22.76 19.05
CA ASP A 144 21.96 22.59 20.49
C ASP A 144 23.16 21.69 20.86
N GLY A 145 23.83 21.08 19.86
CA GLY A 145 24.99 20.21 20.01
C GLY A 145 24.65 18.73 20.26
N SER A 146 23.37 18.36 20.31
CA SER A 146 22.95 16.96 20.33
C SER A 146 22.96 16.34 18.93
N THR A 147 22.95 15.01 18.86
CA THR A 147 22.89 14.25 17.61
C THR A 147 21.53 13.57 17.49
N GLN A 148 20.86 13.76 16.37
CA GLN A 148 19.53 13.23 16.08
C GLN A 148 19.60 12.15 15.00
N TRP A 149 18.73 11.15 15.12
CA TRP A 149 18.53 10.14 14.09
C TRP A 149 17.89 10.77 12.86
N ALA A 150 18.30 10.32 11.68
CA ALA A 150 17.76 10.78 10.41
C ALA A 150 17.51 9.60 9.46
N LEU A 151 16.45 9.65 8.68
CA LEU A 151 16.16 8.70 7.59
C LEU A 151 16.54 9.37 6.28
N ARG A 152 17.50 8.81 5.53
CA ARG A 152 17.97 9.39 4.26
C ARG A 152 18.37 10.87 4.41
N GLY A 153 19.03 11.21 5.51
CA GLY A 153 19.42 12.58 5.84
C GLY A 153 18.30 13.49 6.35
N GLU A 154 17.06 13.01 6.44
CA GLU A 154 15.90 13.73 6.97
C GLU A 154 15.76 13.47 8.48
N PRO A 155 15.84 14.48 9.35
CA PRO A 155 15.75 14.31 10.80
C PRO A 155 14.44 13.65 11.25
N LEU A 156 14.51 12.74 12.23
CA LEU A 156 13.36 11.99 12.74
C LEU A 156 12.81 12.56 14.05
N TYR A 157 11.49 12.70 14.12
CA TYR A 157 10.76 13.27 15.26
C TYR A 157 9.61 12.37 15.70
N PHE A 158 9.26 12.43 16.98
CA PHE A 158 7.95 11.97 17.46
C PHE A 158 6.94 13.11 17.38
N TYR A 159 5.65 12.81 17.48
CA TYR A 159 4.60 13.80 17.58
C TYR A 159 3.91 13.76 18.95
N ALA A 160 3.81 14.91 19.61
CA ALA A 160 3.17 15.02 20.93
C ALA A 160 1.65 14.80 20.89
N GLY A 161 1.03 14.85 19.71
CA GLY A 161 -0.38 14.54 19.51
C GLY A 161 -0.69 13.04 19.40
N ASP A 162 0.33 12.19 19.25
CA ASP A 162 0.14 10.74 19.25
C ASP A 162 0.09 10.20 20.68
N SER A 163 -0.85 9.29 20.92
CA SER A 163 -1.22 8.82 22.25
C SER A 163 -1.04 7.32 22.46
N GLN A 164 -0.98 6.56 21.37
CA GLN A 164 -0.79 5.12 21.37
C GLN A 164 0.05 4.67 20.15
N PRO A 165 0.67 3.47 20.22
CA PRO A 165 1.41 2.91 19.10
C PRO A 165 0.55 2.80 17.82
N GLY A 166 1.14 3.14 16.68
CA GLY A 166 0.47 3.16 15.38
C GLY A 166 -0.40 4.40 15.10
N ASP A 167 -0.53 5.34 16.04
CA ASP A 167 -1.14 6.65 15.76
C ASP A 167 -0.32 7.39 14.69
N ILE A 168 -0.99 7.99 13.70
CA ILE A 168 -0.37 8.79 12.63
C ILE A 168 -0.87 10.24 12.61
N ASN A 169 -1.27 10.78 13.76
CA ASN A 169 -1.98 12.07 13.82
C ASN A 169 -1.11 13.28 13.45
N GLY A 170 0.21 13.08 13.32
CA GLY A 170 1.15 14.08 12.86
C GLY A 170 1.19 14.23 11.33
N GLU A 171 0.64 13.27 10.59
CA GLU A 171 0.65 13.31 9.11
C GLU A 171 -0.10 14.54 8.61
N GLY A 172 0.54 15.31 7.71
CA GLY A 172 -0.06 16.48 7.09
C GLY A 172 -0.26 17.68 8.01
N VAL A 173 0.24 17.67 9.25
CA VAL A 173 0.14 18.84 10.13
C VAL A 173 0.81 20.05 9.47
N ASN A 174 0.04 21.13 9.30
CA ASN A 174 0.44 22.35 8.57
C ASN A 174 0.96 22.10 7.13
N ASP A 175 0.59 20.99 6.51
CA ASP A 175 1.06 20.57 5.19
C ASP A 175 2.58 20.34 5.11
N LEU A 176 3.28 20.17 6.24
CA LEU A 176 4.74 20.09 6.28
C LEU A 176 5.30 18.86 7.00
N TRP A 177 4.52 18.23 7.87
CA TRP A 177 4.95 17.04 8.60
C TRP A 177 4.49 15.79 7.86
N ARG A 178 5.36 14.80 7.79
CA ARG A 178 5.14 13.55 7.06
C ARG A 178 5.59 12.39 7.90
N VAL A 179 4.89 11.27 7.84
CA VAL A 179 5.34 10.02 8.45
C VAL A 179 6.61 9.54 7.74
N ALA A 180 7.56 9.03 8.52
CA ALA A 180 8.76 8.41 8.02
C ALA A 180 8.43 7.01 7.45
N VAL A 181 8.41 6.90 6.12
CA VAL A 181 8.07 5.66 5.39
C VAL A 181 9.29 4.91 4.86
N THR A 182 9.13 3.61 4.59
CA THR A 182 10.22 2.73 4.14
C THR A 182 10.58 2.93 2.69
N GLU A 183 9.68 3.43 1.85
CA GLU A 183 9.96 3.86 0.48
C GLU A 183 10.56 5.28 0.45
N PRO A 184 11.52 5.58 -0.44
CA PRO A 184 12.05 6.93 -0.65
C PRO A 184 11.16 7.73 -1.61
N ALA A 185 9.84 7.58 -1.51
CA ALA A 185 8.88 8.19 -2.41
C ALA A 185 7.65 8.70 -1.65
N ARG A 186 7.17 9.88 -2.02
CA ARG A 186 5.95 10.48 -1.47
C ARG A 186 5.18 11.22 -2.55
N LEU A 187 3.90 11.47 -2.28
CA LEU A 187 3.11 12.29 -3.19
C LEU A 187 3.55 13.75 -3.15
N SER A 188 3.61 14.38 -4.32
CA SER A 188 3.85 15.81 -4.48
C SER A 188 2.83 16.62 -3.69
N ASP A 189 3.25 17.78 -3.21
CA ASP A 189 2.38 18.70 -2.49
C ASP A 189 1.33 19.31 -3.45
N GLU A 190 0.13 19.58 -2.93
CA GLU A 190 -1.01 20.08 -3.71
C GLU A 190 -0.75 21.42 -4.41
N MET A 191 0.27 22.16 -3.98
CA MET A 191 0.65 23.45 -4.53
C MET A 191 1.54 23.37 -5.78
N SER A 192 1.92 22.16 -6.23
CA SER A 192 2.53 21.97 -7.54
C SER A 192 1.50 22.27 -8.63
N ASN A 193 1.41 23.54 -9.03
CA ASN A 193 0.53 24.09 -10.06
C ASN A 193 0.82 23.48 -11.44
N THR A 194 0.48 22.21 -11.63
CA THR A 194 0.41 21.60 -12.94
C THR A 194 -1.01 21.03 -13.07
N ASP A 195 -1.62 21.19 -14.24
CA ASP A 195 -2.86 20.51 -14.60
C ASP A 195 -2.66 18.96 -14.68
N GLU A 196 -1.56 18.44 -14.09
CA GLU A 196 -1.07 17.06 -14.22
C GLU A 196 -1.30 16.24 -12.93
N GLY A 197 -2.08 16.73 -11.96
CA GLY A 197 -2.40 15.98 -10.73
C GLY A 197 -1.18 15.71 -9.81
N ARG A 198 -1.38 14.92 -8.74
CA ARG A 198 -0.29 14.54 -7.83
C ARG A 198 0.47 13.32 -8.35
N TYR A 199 1.77 13.30 -8.10
CA TYR A 199 2.72 12.29 -8.58
C TYR A 199 3.75 12.00 -7.49
N PHE A 200 4.48 10.89 -7.60
CA PHE A 200 5.55 10.57 -6.67
C PHE A 200 6.75 11.48 -6.89
N THR A 201 7.30 11.94 -5.77
CA THR A 201 8.58 12.63 -5.67
C THR A 201 9.45 11.88 -4.69
N ALA A 202 10.77 11.90 -4.90
CA ALA A 202 11.69 11.26 -3.97
C ALA A 202 11.80 12.05 -2.66
N THR A 203 12.16 11.37 -1.56
CA THR A 203 12.41 12.00 -0.25
C THR A 203 13.86 11.80 0.19
N GLY A 204 14.45 12.87 0.74
CA GLY A 204 15.79 12.85 1.28
C GLY A 204 16.93 12.58 0.28
N GLU A 205 18.00 12.01 0.83
CA GLU A 205 19.20 11.56 0.14
C GLU A 205 19.04 10.09 -0.27
N VAL A 206 18.96 9.86 -1.59
CA VAL A 206 18.68 8.53 -2.17
C VAL A 206 19.85 8.06 -3.03
N ALA A 207 19.97 6.74 -3.20
CA ALA A 207 20.90 6.18 -4.17
C ALA A 207 20.36 6.35 -5.60
N VAL A 208 21.17 6.91 -6.48
CA VAL A 208 20.85 7.15 -7.90
C VAL A 208 21.87 6.42 -8.76
N GLY A 209 21.40 5.69 -9.77
CA GLY A 209 22.30 5.08 -10.75
C GLY A 209 22.83 6.11 -11.74
N ILE A 210 24.12 6.40 -11.73
CA ILE A 210 24.73 7.36 -12.66
C ILE A 210 25.85 6.72 -13.49
N PRO A 211 26.12 7.23 -14.71
CA PRO A 211 27.22 6.73 -15.52
C PRO A 211 28.56 6.91 -14.83
N GLU A 212 29.45 5.93 -14.96
CA GLU A 212 30.82 6.03 -14.45
C GLU A 212 31.57 7.17 -15.18
N THR A 213 32.33 7.96 -14.41
CA THR A 213 33.00 9.18 -14.92
C THR A 213 34.29 8.91 -15.70
N ASP A 214 34.73 7.66 -15.78
CA ASP A 214 35.99 7.27 -16.42
C ASP A 214 35.89 7.09 -17.95
N GLY A 215 34.68 7.19 -18.51
CA GLY A 215 34.43 7.30 -19.95
C GLY A 215 33.75 6.10 -20.59
N GLU A 216 33.41 5.06 -19.82
CA GLU A 216 32.57 3.95 -20.30
C GLU A 216 31.09 4.32 -20.17
N THR A 217 30.38 4.44 -21.30
CA THR A 217 28.98 4.94 -21.32
C THR A 217 27.93 3.93 -20.88
N ASP A 218 28.36 2.69 -20.63
CA ASP A 218 27.49 1.55 -20.34
C ASP A 218 27.75 0.95 -18.94
N VAL A 219 28.56 1.62 -18.10
CA VAL A 219 28.81 1.23 -16.71
C VAL A 219 28.18 2.27 -15.79
N PHE A 220 27.40 1.80 -14.81
CA PHE A 220 26.70 2.66 -13.87
C PHE A 220 27.06 2.32 -12.42
N VAL A 221 27.16 3.35 -11.60
CA VAL A 221 27.43 3.25 -10.16
C VAL A 221 26.29 3.86 -9.37
N ALA A 222 26.03 3.31 -8.18
CA ALA A 222 25.10 3.91 -7.23
C ALA A 222 25.79 5.07 -6.49
N GLU A 223 25.27 6.29 -6.65
CA GLU A 223 25.73 7.45 -5.91
C GLU A 223 24.61 8.06 -5.09
N LYS A 224 24.89 8.40 -3.82
CA LYS A 224 23.94 9.12 -2.99
C LYS A 224 23.80 10.57 -3.44
N GLN A 225 22.57 11.01 -3.64
CA GLN A 225 22.25 12.37 -4.03
C GLN A 225 21.02 12.84 -3.27
N ASN A 226 21.02 14.09 -2.81
CA ASN A 226 19.79 14.72 -2.35
C ASN A 226 18.83 14.86 -3.55
N ARG A 227 17.72 14.13 -3.48
CA ARG A 227 16.65 14.16 -4.48
C ARG A 227 15.30 14.49 -3.85
N HIS A 228 15.30 15.04 -2.63
CA HIS A 228 14.07 15.49 -1.99
C HIS A 228 13.25 16.40 -2.92
N GLY A 229 12.01 16.00 -3.20
CA GLY A 229 11.06 16.72 -4.06
C GLY A 229 11.29 16.57 -5.58
N TYR A 230 12.27 15.78 -6.02
CA TYR A 230 12.44 15.47 -7.45
C TYR A 230 11.39 14.47 -7.92
N THR A 231 10.80 14.72 -9.07
CA THR A 231 9.76 13.89 -9.69
C THR A 231 10.28 12.51 -10.05
N LEU A 232 9.45 11.49 -9.77
CA LEU A 232 9.67 10.12 -10.17
C LEU A 232 8.80 9.77 -11.37
N TYR A 233 9.36 8.94 -12.26
CA TYR A 233 8.75 8.53 -13.52
C TYR A 233 8.74 7.01 -13.67
N THR A 234 7.81 6.53 -14.48
CA THR A 234 7.80 5.18 -15.03
C THR A 234 8.04 5.23 -16.54
N PHE A 235 8.51 4.12 -17.10
CA PHE A 235 8.74 3.97 -18.54
C PHE A 235 7.74 2.97 -19.12
N ALA A 236 6.88 3.40 -20.04
CA ALA A 236 5.80 2.58 -20.59
C ALA A 236 6.29 1.33 -21.36
N MET A 237 7.58 1.32 -21.74
CA MET A 237 8.19 0.17 -22.42
C MET A 237 8.78 -0.87 -21.46
N ASP A 238 8.86 -0.56 -20.16
CA ASP A 238 9.32 -1.53 -19.16
C ASP A 238 8.19 -2.52 -18.86
N PRO A 239 8.46 -3.84 -18.96
CA PRO A 239 7.55 -4.85 -18.42
C PRO A 239 7.60 -4.83 -16.88
N SER A 240 6.50 -5.24 -16.23
CA SER A 240 6.48 -5.37 -14.77
C SER A 240 7.59 -6.28 -14.26
N GLY A 241 8.39 -5.79 -13.32
CA GLY A 241 9.46 -6.54 -12.64
C GLY A 241 10.83 -6.45 -13.31
N GLU A 242 10.93 -5.82 -14.48
CA GLU A 242 12.18 -5.70 -15.24
C GLU A 242 12.27 -4.33 -15.92
N SER A 243 13.48 -3.93 -16.30
CA SER A 243 13.67 -2.75 -17.13
C SER A 243 14.42 -3.03 -18.42
N VAL A 244 13.92 -2.44 -19.51
CA VAL A 244 14.59 -2.38 -20.80
C VAL A 244 15.42 -1.10 -20.99
N CYS A 245 15.32 -0.14 -20.07
CA CYS A 245 16.09 1.12 -20.10
C CYS A 245 17.55 0.89 -19.68
N ASN A 246 18.44 0.81 -20.68
CA ASN A 246 19.88 0.55 -20.52
C ASN A 246 20.76 1.57 -21.28
N GLY A 247 22.05 1.65 -20.94
CA GLY A 247 23.02 2.53 -21.61
C GLY A 247 22.56 3.99 -21.64
N GLN A 248 22.47 4.59 -22.84
CA GLN A 248 22.06 5.99 -22.99
C GLN A 248 20.64 6.28 -22.44
N CYS A 249 19.74 5.29 -22.42
CA CYS A 249 18.44 5.47 -21.76
C CYS A 249 18.65 5.78 -20.28
N LEU A 250 19.40 4.93 -19.59
CA LEU A 250 19.68 5.04 -18.16
C LEU A 250 20.50 6.30 -17.82
N ALA A 251 21.36 6.76 -18.75
CA ALA A 251 22.09 8.02 -18.59
C ALA A 251 21.17 9.26 -18.61
N ASN A 252 20.06 9.19 -19.37
CA ASN A 252 19.06 10.27 -19.42
C ASN A 252 17.98 10.11 -18.34
N TRP A 253 17.77 8.87 -17.90
CA TRP A 253 16.76 8.47 -16.92
C TRP A 253 17.42 7.68 -15.79
N PRO A 254 18.12 8.36 -14.86
CA PRO A 254 18.79 7.69 -13.76
C PRO A 254 17.78 6.90 -12.89
N PRO A 255 18.04 5.63 -12.56
CA PRO A 255 17.14 4.83 -11.75
C PRO A 255 17.24 5.25 -10.28
N LEU A 256 16.11 5.19 -9.57
CA LEU A 256 16.06 5.27 -8.11
C LEU A 256 16.46 3.92 -7.52
N LEU A 257 17.67 3.83 -6.98
CA LEU A 257 18.24 2.60 -6.44
C LEU A 257 17.91 2.43 -4.96
N ALA A 258 17.82 1.17 -4.53
CA ALA A 258 17.63 0.80 -3.14
C ALA A 258 18.97 0.62 -2.41
N GLU A 259 18.97 0.94 -1.13
CA GLU A 259 20.11 0.79 -0.22
C GLU A 259 20.14 -0.58 0.48
N GLN A 260 21.24 -0.87 1.20
CA GLN A 260 21.54 -2.20 1.75
C GLN A 260 20.47 -2.79 2.69
N ASN A 261 19.65 -1.95 3.33
CA ASN A 261 18.56 -2.38 4.22
C ASN A 261 17.21 -1.74 3.85
N ASP A 262 17.06 -1.24 2.63
CA ASP A 262 15.75 -0.81 2.15
C ASP A 262 14.81 -2.03 2.08
N VAL A 263 13.59 -1.86 2.57
CA VAL A 263 12.53 -2.87 2.54
C VAL A 263 11.34 -2.26 1.82
N ALA A 264 10.91 -2.91 0.73
CA ALA A 264 9.70 -2.51 0.01
C ALA A 264 8.50 -3.25 0.55
N GLU A 265 7.44 -2.51 0.86
CA GLU A 265 6.11 -3.04 1.13
C GLU A 265 5.22 -2.76 -0.08
N PRO A 266 4.38 -3.72 -0.52
CA PRO A 266 3.41 -3.48 -1.58
C PRO A 266 2.57 -2.22 -1.29
N PRO A 267 2.29 -1.38 -2.30
CA PRO A 267 2.50 -1.58 -3.73
C PRO A 267 3.93 -1.31 -4.23
N PHE A 268 4.87 -0.88 -3.39
CA PHE A 268 6.27 -0.77 -3.79
C PHE A 268 6.93 -2.14 -3.85
N SER A 269 7.93 -2.26 -4.70
CA SER A 269 8.76 -3.46 -4.81
C SER A 269 10.21 -3.09 -5.12
N LEU A 270 11.11 -4.05 -4.92
CA LEU A 270 12.49 -3.95 -5.37
C LEU A 270 12.69 -4.92 -6.53
N ILE A 271 13.24 -4.42 -7.63
CA ILE A 271 13.62 -5.25 -8.79
C ILE A 271 15.13 -5.31 -8.93
N GLU A 272 15.66 -6.43 -9.39
CA GLU A 272 17.07 -6.52 -9.74
C GLU A 272 17.30 -5.85 -11.11
N ARG A 273 18.21 -4.88 -11.17
CA ARG A 273 18.58 -4.16 -12.37
C ARG A 273 20.03 -4.47 -12.76
N ALA A 274 20.26 -4.68 -14.06
CA ALA A 274 21.60 -4.64 -14.63
C ALA A 274 22.17 -3.21 -14.65
N MET A 275 23.39 -3.05 -14.15
CA MET A 275 24.13 -1.79 -14.07
C MET A 275 25.26 -1.70 -15.09
N ASP A 276 25.65 -2.82 -15.69
CA ASP A 276 26.60 -2.89 -16.80
C ASP A 276 26.35 -4.13 -17.68
N THR A 277 27.17 -4.28 -18.72
CA THR A 277 27.14 -5.46 -19.60
C THR A 277 27.97 -6.65 -19.08
N GLU A 278 28.71 -6.48 -17.99
CA GLU A 278 29.57 -7.50 -17.40
C GLU A 278 28.87 -8.30 -16.27
N GLY A 279 27.67 -7.88 -15.89
CA GLY A 279 26.80 -8.56 -14.94
C GLY A 279 26.76 -7.90 -13.56
N ALA A 280 27.22 -6.66 -13.40
CA ALA A 280 26.96 -5.91 -12.18
C ALA A 280 25.46 -5.61 -12.07
N THR A 281 24.91 -5.79 -10.86
CA THR A 281 23.49 -5.52 -10.57
C THR A 281 23.33 -4.60 -9.38
N ALA A 282 22.19 -3.93 -9.30
CA ALA A 282 21.71 -3.18 -8.15
C ALA A 282 20.21 -3.40 -7.97
N MET A 283 19.71 -3.22 -6.76
CA MET A 283 18.26 -3.20 -6.53
C MET A 283 17.72 -1.81 -6.90
N GLN A 284 16.61 -1.77 -7.65
CA GLN A 284 15.91 -0.55 -8.01
C GLN A 284 14.51 -0.55 -7.38
N TRP A 285 14.11 0.61 -6.86
CA TRP A 285 12.74 0.84 -6.43
C TRP A 285 11.79 0.80 -7.62
N ALA A 286 10.69 0.08 -7.44
CA ALA A 286 9.59 0.00 -8.39
C ALA A 286 8.27 0.29 -7.67
N TYR A 287 7.31 0.85 -8.39
CA TYR A 287 5.94 0.97 -7.95
C TYR A 287 5.09 0.03 -8.78
N GLN A 288 4.48 -0.97 -8.15
CA GLN A 288 3.70 -2.04 -8.80
C GLN A 288 4.50 -2.80 -9.86
N GLY A 289 5.78 -3.04 -9.58
CA GLY A 289 6.69 -3.68 -10.52
C GLY A 289 7.19 -2.76 -11.65
N MET A 290 6.64 -1.55 -11.80
CA MET A 290 7.15 -0.56 -12.75
C MET A 290 8.38 0.14 -12.16
N PRO A 291 9.56 0.07 -12.81
CA PRO A 291 10.77 0.68 -12.26
C PRO A 291 10.66 2.20 -12.16
N LEU A 292 11.18 2.79 -11.08
CA LEU A 292 11.14 4.23 -10.82
C LEU A 292 12.43 4.94 -11.24
N TYR A 293 12.27 6.07 -11.92
CA TYR A 293 13.38 6.86 -12.47
C TYR A 293 13.28 8.34 -12.14
N PHE A 294 14.44 8.99 -12.14
CA PHE A 294 14.57 10.43 -12.29
C PHE A 294 14.73 10.79 -13.76
N PHE A 295 14.50 12.07 -14.09
CA PHE A 295 14.86 12.62 -15.39
C PHE A 295 16.02 13.61 -15.26
N VAL A 296 17.06 13.46 -16.10
CA VAL A 296 18.23 14.37 -16.05
C VAL A 296 17.90 15.82 -16.43
N GLY A 297 16.79 16.04 -17.14
CA GLY A 297 16.30 17.37 -17.49
C GLY A 297 15.58 18.09 -16.34
N ASP A 298 15.25 17.37 -15.27
CA ASP A 298 14.69 17.98 -14.05
C ASP A 298 15.85 18.44 -13.16
N THR A 299 15.96 19.76 -12.99
CA THR A 299 17.12 20.41 -12.36
C THR A 299 16.81 21.00 -11.00
N GLN A 300 15.54 20.99 -10.61
CA GLN A 300 15.03 21.43 -9.32
C GLN A 300 13.85 20.54 -8.91
N ALA A 301 13.58 20.50 -7.60
CA ALA A 301 12.39 19.85 -7.08
C ALA A 301 11.11 20.41 -7.72
N GLY A 302 10.14 19.54 -8.00
CA GLY A 302 8.88 19.87 -8.65
C GLY A 302 8.94 20.03 -10.17
N ASP A 303 10.12 19.98 -10.81
CA ASP A 303 10.20 19.91 -12.27
C ASP A 303 9.55 18.62 -12.77
N VAL A 304 8.74 18.71 -13.84
CA VAL A 304 8.02 17.58 -14.47
C VAL A 304 8.38 17.43 -15.95
N ASN A 305 9.56 17.90 -16.37
CA ASN A 305 9.89 18.02 -17.80
C ASN A 305 9.96 16.66 -18.50
N GLY A 306 10.18 15.58 -17.74
CA GLY A 306 10.18 14.21 -18.26
C GLY A 306 8.82 13.77 -18.82
N ALA A 307 7.71 14.30 -18.29
CA ALA A 307 6.36 13.93 -18.72
C ALA A 307 6.05 14.36 -20.17
N ALA A 308 6.82 15.30 -20.72
CA ALA A 308 6.72 15.72 -22.11
C ALA A 308 7.46 14.78 -23.10
N ILE A 309 8.16 13.76 -22.59
CA ILE A 309 8.95 12.83 -23.41
C ILE A 309 8.12 11.58 -23.71
N GLU A 310 8.10 11.17 -24.97
CA GLU A 310 7.33 10.01 -25.45
C GLU A 310 7.67 8.73 -24.66
N ASN A 311 6.62 8.02 -24.20
CA ASN A 311 6.66 6.80 -23.38
C ASN A 311 7.11 6.97 -21.92
N TRP A 312 7.31 8.21 -21.45
CA TRP A 312 7.64 8.48 -20.05
C TRP A 312 6.47 9.16 -19.35
N GLU A 313 6.15 8.65 -18.17
CA GLU A 313 4.96 9.04 -17.44
C GLU A 313 5.34 9.40 -16.01
N LEU A 314 4.61 10.36 -15.43
CA LEU A 314 4.70 10.64 -14.00
C LEU A 314 4.36 9.35 -13.25
N ALA A 315 5.21 8.93 -12.31
CA ALA A 315 4.86 7.84 -11.42
C ALA A 315 3.76 8.33 -10.48
N ARG A 316 2.61 7.66 -10.43
CA ARG A 316 1.46 8.07 -9.63
C ARG A 316 0.93 6.90 -8.81
N PRO A 317 0.37 7.15 -7.61
CA PRO A 317 -0.27 6.10 -6.85
C PRO A 317 -1.51 5.60 -7.58
N LEU A 318 -1.77 4.29 -7.58
CA LEU A 318 -3.12 3.83 -7.82
C LEU A 318 -4.02 4.28 -6.65
N PRO A 319 -5.28 4.64 -6.92
CA PRO A 319 -6.23 5.00 -5.88
C PRO A 319 -6.76 3.79 -5.08
N TRP A 320 -6.11 2.63 -5.19
CA TRP A 320 -6.53 1.40 -4.51
C TRP A 320 -5.35 0.51 -4.13
N LEU A 321 -5.58 -0.30 -3.10
CA LEU A 321 -4.76 -1.46 -2.75
C LEU A 321 -5.66 -2.67 -2.52
N ILE A 322 -5.04 -3.83 -2.32
CA ILE A 322 -5.73 -5.07 -1.96
C ILE A 322 -5.60 -5.27 -0.45
N GLN A 323 -6.73 -5.46 0.23
CA GLN A 323 -6.77 -5.73 1.66
C GLN A 323 -7.72 -6.87 1.98
N ASP A 324 -7.35 -7.71 2.94
CA ASP A 324 -8.23 -8.74 3.49
C ASP A 324 -9.32 -8.12 4.38
N THR A 325 -10.57 -8.50 4.12
CA THR A 325 -11.74 -8.06 4.88
C THR A 325 -12.47 -9.25 5.49
N SER A 326 -13.52 -8.98 6.27
CA SER A 326 -14.40 -10.05 6.78
C SER A 326 -15.16 -10.83 5.67
N ARG A 327 -15.18 -10.30 4.45
CA ARG A 327 -15.74 -10.93 3.24
C ARG A 327 -14.64 -11.31 2.23
N GLY A 328 -13.40 -11.45 2.69
CA GLY A 328 -12.24 -11.82 1.87
C GLY A 328 -11.55 -10.61 1.22
N SER A 329 -10.61 -10.86 0.31
CA SER A 329 -9.76 -9.80 -0.25
C SER A 329 -10.54 -8.90 -1.21
N ALA A 330 -10.46 -7.60 -0.99
CA ALA A 330 -11.17 -6.58 -1.76
C ALA A 330 -10.24 -5.41 -2.12
N TYR A 331 -10.65 -4.66 -3.15
CA TYR A 331 -10.06 -3.37 -3.44
C TYR A 331 -10.55 -2.37 -2.39
N VAL A 332 -9.61 -1.69 -1.75
CA VAL A 332 -9.87 -0.61 -0.80
C VAL A 332 -9.19 0.66 -1.30
N GLY A 333 -9.68 1.82 -0.88
CA GLY A 333 -9.06 3.10 -1.22
C GLY A 333 -7.63 3.20 -0.71
N ALA A 334 -6.71 3.67 -1.54
CA ALA A 334 -5.33 3.94 -1.17
C ALA A 334 -4.75 5.14 -1.93
N GLY A 335 -3.63 5.67 -1.47
CA GLY A 335 -2.95 6.79 -2.12
C GLY A 335 -3.84 8.04 -2.26
N LEU A 336 -3.86 8.64 -3.46
CA LEU A 336 -4.68 9.81 -3.75
C LEU A 336 -6.13 9.39 -4.00
N LEU A 337 -7.02 9.75 -3.08
CA LEU A 337 -8.45 9.49 -3.19
C LEU A 337 -9.20 10.78 -3.50
N LEU A 338 -9.82 10.83 -4.68
CA LEU A 338 -10.75 11.90 -5.07
C LEU A 338 -12.17 11.34 -5.03
N GLN A 339 -13.10 12.09 -4.46
CA GLN A 339 -14.51 11.70 -4.40
C GLN A 339 -15.40 12.75 -5.06
N ALA A 340 -16.42 12.31 -5.78
CA ALA A 340 -17.44 13.25 -6.28
C ALA A 340 -18.48 13.54 -5.19
N THR A 341 -18.80 14.83 -5.00
CA THR A 341 -19.94 15.24 -4.17
C THR A 341 -21.19 15.50 -5.04
N PRO A 342 -22.40 15.58 -4.44
CA PRO A 342 -23.65 15.80 -5.18
C PRO A 342 -23.74 17.10 -5.97
N ASP A 343 -22.86 18.08 -5.73
CA ASP A 343 -22.80 19.31 -6.53
C ASP A 343 -22.13 19.12 -7.90
N GLY A 344 -21.65 17.90 -8.17
CA GLY A 344 -21.04 17.51 -9.45
C GLY A 344 -19.68 18.16 -9.66
N MET A 345 -18.99 18.53 -8.57
CA MET A 345 -17.57 18.83 -8.58
C MET A 345 -16.82 17.75 -7.80
N ALA A 346 -15.73 17.26 -8.37
CA ALA A 346 -14.73 16.51 -7.61
C ALA A 346 -14.16 17.43 -6.52
N GLU A 347 -14.48 17.13 -5.26
CA GLU A 347 -13.77 17.72 -4.14
C GLU A 347 -12.70 16.72 -3.70
N GLN A 348 -11.49 17.24 -3.48
CA GLN A 348 -10.46 16.48 -2.81
C GLN A 348 -10.91 16.31 -1.36
N THR A 349 -11.42 15.14 -1.03
CA THR A 349 -11.70 14.77 0.36
C THR A 349 -10.36 14.60 1.07
N ASP A 350 -10.26 15.05 2.33
CA ASP A 350 -9.10 14.77 3.20
C ASP A 350 -8.75 13.28 3.08
N ALA A 351 -7.67 12.98 2.34
CA ALA A 351 -7.38 11.65 1.81
C ALA A 351 -7.37 10.59 2.92
N VAL A 352 -7.01 10.99 4.14
CA VAL A 352 -6.90 10.19 5.36
C VAL A 352 -8.20 9.45 5.74
N ALA A 353 -9.39 9.98 5.44
CA ALA A 353 -10.65 9.34 5.86
C ALA A 353 -11.08 8.15 4.99
N ALA A 354 -10.58 8.04 3.75
CA ALA A 354 -10.99 7.02 2.80
C ALA A 354 -9.93 5.92 2.57
N HIS A 355 -8.72 6.07 3.14
CA HIS A 355 -7.69 5.03 3.10
C HIS A 355 -8.14 3.77 3.83
N GLY A 356 -7.97 2.61 3.18
CA GLY A 356 -8.38 1.31 3.70
C GLY A 356 -9.89 1.07 3.71
N MET A 357 -10.70 2.04 3.25
CA MET A 357 -12.15 1.88 3.11
C MET A 357 -12.47 1.06 1.87
N SER A 358 -13.42 0.13 1.98
CA SER A 358 -13.82 -0.76 0.89
C SER A 358 -14.37 -0.02 -0.31
N LEU A 359 -14.00 -0.48 -1.51
CA LEU A 359 -14.59 -0.04 -2.76
C LEU A 359 -15.71 -0.97 -3.20
N TYR A 360 -16.67 -0.41 -3.92
CA TYR A 360 -17.90 -1.09 -4.32
C TYR A 360 -18.23 -0.83 -5.79
N THR A 361 -18.98 -1.74 -6.40
CA THR A 361 -19.67 -1.56 -7.67
C THR A 361 -21.19 -1.57 -7.46
N PHE A 362 -21.93 -1.03 -8.43
CA PHE A 362 -23.39 -0.90 -8.37
C PHE A 362 -24.05 -1.70 -9.50
N ASP A 363 -24.92 -2.66 -9.17
CA ASP A 363 -25.57 -3.55 -10.15
C ASP A 363 -26.48 -2.82 -11.15
N ASN A 364 -26.95 -1.63 -10.80
CA ASN A 364 -27.72 -0.82 -11.74
C ASN A 364 -26.83 -0.07 -12.72
N ASP A 365 -25.52 0.00 -12.51
CA ASP A 365 -24.61 0.56 -13.50
C ASP A 365 -24.50 -0.37 -14.71
N GLU A 366 -24.13 0.21 -15.85
CA GLU A 366 -23.74 -0.55 -17.03
C GLU A 366 -22.24 -0.37 -17.25
N PRO A 367 -21.54 -1.30 -17.92
CA PRO A 367 -20.14 -1.11 -18.26
C PRO A 367 -19.92 0.23 -18.99
N GLY A 368 -19.10 1.10 -18.42
CA GLY A 368 -18.84 2.42 -18.97
C GLY A 368 -19.85 3.51 -18.59
N VAL A 369 -20.85 3.23 -17.75
CA VAL A 369 -21.91 4.18 -17.39
C VAL A 369 -22.30 4.08 -15.91
N SER A 370 -22.13 5.18 -15.17
CA SER A 370 -22.64 5.35 -13.81
C SER A 370 -24.08 5.87 -13.80
N ASN A 371 -24.97 5.16 -13.10
CA ASN A 371 -26.35 5.56 -12.79
C ASN A 371 -26.49 6.17 -11.39
N CYS A 372 -25.40 6.23 -10.62
CA CYS A 372 -25.36 6.88 -9.31
C CYS A 372 -25.02 8.37 -9.45
N ALA A 373 -26.00 9.26 -9.28
CA ALA A 373 -25.83 10.72 -9.33
C ALA A 373 -26.63 11.42 -8.22
N ASP A 374 -26.41 12.73 -8.05
CA ASP A 374 -27.09 13.56 -7.05
C ASP A 374 -27.04 12.93 -5.64
N SER A 375 -28.18 12.75 -4.98
CA SER A 375 -28.27 12.18 -3.63
C SER A 375 -27.80 10.73 -3.52
N CYS A 376 -27.53 10.04 -4.63
CA CYS A 376 -26.84 8.76 -4.58
C CYS A 376 -25.40 8.92 -4.07
N LEU A 377 -24.72 10.00 -4.49
CA LEU A 377 -23.34 10.31 -4.09
C LEU A 377 -23.22 10.69 -2.60
N ASP A 378 -24.33 11.08 -1.95
CA ASP A 378 -24.34 11.29 -0.49
C ASP A 378 -24.02 10.00 0.29
N ALA A 379 -24.50 8.86 -0.21
CA ALA A 379 -24.31 7.55 0.42
C ALA A 379 -23.19 6.74 -0.24
N TRP A 380 -22.94 7.00 -1.53
CA TRP A 380 -21.99 6.26 -2.36
C TRP A 380 -21.07 7.21 -3.12
N PRO A 381 -20.10 7.84 -2.45
CA PRO A 381 -19.16 8.74 -3.10
C PRO A 381 -18.39 7.98 -4.21
N ALA A 382 -18.39 8.52 -5.43
CA ALA A 382 -17.69 7.91 -6.55
C ALA A 382 -16.17 8.08 -6.41
N LEU A 383 -15.39 7.03 -6.70
CA LEU A 383 -13.93 7.13 -6.75
C LEU A 383 -13.49 7.80 -8.06
N ILE A 384 -13.12 9.08 -7.97
CA ILE A 384 -12.75 9.92 -9.10
C ILE A 384 -11.28 9.72 -9.47
N ALA A 385 -11.03 9.70 -10.77
CA ALA A 385 -9.70 9.72 -11.33
C ALA A 385 -9.19 11.15 -11.45
N HIS A 386 -7.94 11.38 -11.06
CA HIS A 386 -7.27 12.66 -11.29
C HIS A 386 -7.14 12.94 -12.80
N ASP A 387 -6.86 14.20 -13.13
CA ASP A 387 -6.62 14.57 -14.53
C ASP A 387 -5.39 13.87 -15.10
N GLY A 388 -5.48 13.46 -16.36
CA GLY A 388 -4.47 12.64 -17.04
C GLY A 388 -4.32 11.20 -16.51
N ALA A 389 -5.31 10.66 -15.77
CA ALA A 389 -5.30 9.24 -15.46
C ALA A 389 -5.33 8.39 -16.74
N GLU A 390 -4.50 7.35 -16.76
CA GLU A 390 -4.61 6.27 -17.72
C GLU A 390 -4.91 4.97 -16.98
N ALA A 391 -5.89 4.21 -17.47
CA ALA A 391 -6.27 2.95 -16.86
C ALA A 391 -5.62 1.77 -17.59
N VAL A 392 -5.06 0.87 -16.79
CA VAL A 392 -4.65 -0.47 -17.24
C VAL A 392 -5.65 -1.50 -16.74
N ALA A 393 -5.91 -2.52 -17.57
CA ALA A 393 -6.79 -3.62 -17.18
C ALA A 393 -6.32 -4.25 -15.85
N PRO A 394 -7.24 -4.64 -14.94
CA PRO A 394 -8.69 -4.71 -15.12
C PRO A 394 -9.43 -3.37 -14.95
N PHE A 395 -8.71 -2.28 -14.69
CA PHE A 395 -9.30 -0.97 -14.48
C PHE A 395 -9.58 -0.24 -15.78
N SER A 396 -10.50 0.71 -15.71
CA SER A 396 -10.97 1.55 -16.80
C SER A 396 -11.39 2.91 -16.25
N LEU A 397 -11.61 3.87 -17.14
CA LEU A 397 -12.16 5.18 -16.79
C LEU A 397 -13.55 5.36 -17.40
N VAL A 398 -14.44 5.94 -16.61
CA VAL A 398 -15.82 6.23 -16.99
C VAL A 398 -16.07 7.72 -16.87
N GLU A 399 -16.42 8.37 -17.98
CA GLU A 399 -16.80 9.78 -17.97
C GLU A 399 -18.19 9.94 -17.34
N ARG A 400 -18.26 10.69 -16.23
CA ARG A 400 -19.52 11.02 -15.57
C ARG A 400 -20.24 12.13 -16.33
N GLY A 401 -21.56 12.25 -16.14
CA GLY A 401 -22.35 13.31 -16.79
C GLY A 401 -21.93 14.74 -16.44
N SER A 402 -21.18 14.91 -15.35
CA SER A 402 -20.58 16.16 -14.89
C SER A 402 -19.22 16.48 -15.54
N GLY A 403 -18.59 15.50 -16.22
CA GLY A 403 -17.35 15.66 -16.99
C GLY A 403 -16.11 15.05 -16.33
N GLU A 404 -16.17 14.67 -15.06
CA GLU A 404 -15.05 13.99 -14.39
C GLU A 404 -14.93 12.52 -14.81
N GLN A 405 -13.70 12.01 -14.81
CA GLN A 405 -13.42 10.60 -15.00
C GLN A 405 -13.55 9.86 -13.67
N GLN A 406 -14.27 8.75 -13.64
CA GLN A 406 -14.40 7.86 -12.49
C GLN A 406 -13.63 6.57 -12.76
N TRP A 407 -12.93 6.08 -11.75
CA TRP A 407 -12.33 4.75 -11.83
C TRP A 407 -13.39 3.66 -11.87
N ALA A 408 -13.15 2.66 -12.69
CA ALA A 408 -14.05 1.53 -12.86
C ALA A 408 -13.26 0.22 -12.93
N LEU A 409 -13.77 -0.82 -12.28
CA LEU A 409 -13.23 -2.17 -12.31
C LEU A 409 -14.02 -3.00 -13.31
N HIS A 410 -13.37 -3.54 -14.34
CA HIS A 410 -14.01 -4.25 -15.45
C HIS A 410 -15.13 -3.45 -16.13
N GLY A 411 -14.95 -2.13 -16.24
CA GLY A 411 -15.97 -1.21 -16.77
C GLY A 411 -17.06 -0.82 -15.78
N MET A 412 -17.13 -1.44 -14.60
CA MET A 412 -18.11 -1.10 -13.57
C MET A 412 -17.57 0.02 -12.66
N PRO A 413 -18.27 1.17 -12.55
CA PRO A 413 -17.78 2.31 -11.76
C PRO A 413 -17.57 1.95 -10.28
N LEU A 414 -16.50 2.49 -9.68
CA LEU A 414 -16.11 2.25 -8.30
C LEU A 414 -16.60 3.35 -7.35
N TYR A 415 -17.06 2.95 -6.16
CA TYR A 415 -17.61 3.84 -5.14
C TYR A 415 -17.09 3.48 -3.75
N PHE A 416 -17.05 4.46 -2.86
CA PHE A 416 -17.00 4.25 -1.42
C PHE A 416 -18.40 4.11 -0.84
N PHE A 417 -18.52 3.69 0.42
CA PHE A 417 -19.78 3.68 1.15
C PHE A 417 -19.70 4.55 2.41
N SER A 418 -20.62 5.51 2.54
CA SER A 418 -20.64 6.43 3.69
C SER A 418 -21.00 5.77 5.02
N GLY A 419 -21.45 4.51 5.00
CA GLY A 419 -21.78 3.73 6.18
C GLY A 419 -20.61 2.92 6.73
N ASP A 420 -19.49 2.83 6.02
CA ASP A 420 -18.26 2.26 6.54
C ASP A 420 -17.53 3.31 7.39
N SER A 421 -16.95 2.88 8.51
CA SER A 421 -16.35 3.77 9.51
C SER A 421 -14.90 3.45 9.86
N GLU A 422 -14.45 2.24 9.58
CA GLU A 422 -13.10 1.76 9.84
C GLU A 422 -12.53 1.06 8.59
N PRO A 423 -11.19 1.13 8.37
CA PRO A 423 -10.54 0.35 7.33
C PRO A 423 -10.90 -1.15 7.38
N GLY A 424 -11.23 -1.71 6.22
CA GLY A 424 -11.67 -3.11 6.08
C GLY A 424 -13.14 -3.36 6.41
N ASP A 425 -13.91 -2.34 6.82
CA ASP A 425 -15.38 -2.43 6.87
C ASP A 425 -15.93 -2.77 5.48
N VAL A 426 -16.93 -3.65 5.45
CA VAL A 426 -17.59 -4.10 4.21
C VAL A 426 -19.11 -3.94 4.30
N SER A 427 -19.60 -2.98 5.08
CA SER A 427 -21.02 -2.84 5.40
C SER A 427 -21.87 -2.38 4.21
N GLY A 428 -21.24 -1.84 3.17
CA GLY A 428 -21.89 -1.52 1.90
C GLY A 428 -22.26 -2.75 1.05
N ASP A 429 -21.66 -3.91 1.31
CA ASP A 429 -21.91 -5.09 0.49
C ASP A 429 -23.35 -5.58 0.66
N GLU A 430 -24.00 -5.92 -0.45
CA GLU A 430 -25.41 -6.36 -0.53
C GLU A 430 -26.45 -5.33 -0.05
N VAL A 431 -26.08 -4.05 0.12
CA VAL A 431 -27.06 -3.01 0.44
C VAL A 431 -28.14 -2.96 -0.64
N ASN A 432 -29.40 -3.10 -0.22
CA ASN A 432 -30.60 -3.17 -1.09
C ASN A 432 -30.53 -4.25 -2.19
N ASP A 433 -29.73 -5.31 -2.01
CA ASP A 433 -29.47 -6.34 -3.02
C ASP A 433 -28.88 -5.78 -4.33
N LEU A 434 -28.25 -4.60 -4.32
CA LEU A 434 -27.75 -3.93 -5.52
C LEU A 434 -26.27 -3.52 -5.47
N TRP A 435 -25.71 -3.35 -4.28
CA TRP A 435 -24.30 -2.94 -4.13
C TRP A 435 -23.41 -4.15 -3.88
N ARG A 436 -22.19 -4.12 -4.42
CA ARG A 436 -21.26 -5.25 -4.41
C ARG A 436 -19.88 -4.79 -4.00
N LEU A 437 -19.26 -5.49 -3.07
CA LEU A 437 -17.85 -5.29 -2.75
C LEU A 437 -16.98 -5.51 -4.00
N ALA A 438 -16.08 -4.58 -4.31
CA ALA A 438 -15.16 -4.68 -5.44
C ALA A 438 -14.06 -5.68 -5.11
N ARG A 439 -14.18 -6.91 -5.63
CA ARG A 439 -13.30 -8.04 -5.32
C ARG A 439 -12.32 -8.33 -6.45
N ILE A 440 -11.26 -9.03 -6.11
CA ILE A 440 -10.25 -9.47 -7.07
C ILE A 440 -10.76 -10.78 -7.71
N PRO A 441 -10.75 -10.88 -9.05
CA PRO A 441 -10.93 -12.14 -9.75
C PRO A 441 -10.05 -13.26 -9.18
N PRO A 442 -10.50 -14.52 -9.16
CA PRO A 442 -9.72 -15.66 -8.67
C PRO A 442 -8.63 -16.11 -9.68
N VAL A 443 -8.34 -15.31 -10.71
CA VAL A 443 -7.50 -15.68 -11.86
C VAL A 443 -6.57 -14.53 -12.25
N ALA A 444 -5.33 -14.86 -12.60
CA ALA A 444 -4.36 -14.00 -13.28
C ALA A 444 -3.86 -14.66 -14.58
N VAL A 445 -3.15 -13.91 -15.42
CA VAL A 445 -2.50 -14.43 -16.63
C VAL A 445 -1.00 -14.55 -16.41
N ASN A 446 -0.45 -15.74 -16.63
CA ASN A 446 0.98 -16.01 -16.61
C ASN A 446 1.46 -16.42 -18.01
N THR A 447 2.60 -15.92 -18.47
CA THR A 447 3.21 -16.35 -19.73
C THR A 447 4.15 -17.52 -19.49
N HIS A 448 3.67 -18.74 -19.74
CA HIS A 448 4.47 -19.95 -19.66
C HIS A 448 5.49 -19.99 -20.82
N PRO A 449 6.78 -20.36 -20.57
CA PRO A 449 7.83 -20.32 -21.58
C PRO A 449 7.54 -21.09 -22.87
N ASP A 450 6.85 -22.23 -22.75
CA ASP A 450 6.59 -23.14 -23.87
C ASP A 450 5.14 -23.07 -24.39
N GLU A 451 4.19 -22.70 -23.53
CA GLU A 451 2.74 -22.82 -23.81
C GLU A 451 2.06 -21.46 -24.05
N GLY A 452 2.76 -20.35 -23.76
CA GLY A 452 2.23 -19.01 -23.94
C GLY A 452 1.37 -18.55 -22.76
N ALA A 453 0.40 -17.68 -23.02
CA ALA A 453 -0.44 -17.08 -21.98
C ALA A 453 -1.46 -18.09 -21.44
N LEU A 454 -1.31 -18.44 -20.15
CA LEU A 454 -2.18 -19.36 -19.43
C LEU A 454 -2.87 -18.63 -18.27
N PHE A 455 -4.07 -19.08 -17.93
CA PHE A 455 -4.68 -18.68 -16.67
C PHE A 455 -4.06 -19.41 -15.50
N VAL A 456 -3.76 -18.68 -14.44
CA VAL A 456 -3.32 -19.20 -13.14
C VAL A 456 -4.24 -18.71 -12.04
N ALA A 457 -4.44 -19.50 -11.00
CA ALA A 457 -5.23 -19.09 -9.85
C ALA A 457 -4.55 -17.94 -9.11
N TRP A 458 -5.30 -16.92 -8.75
CA TRP A 458 -4.80 -15.74 -8.05
C TRP A 458 -5.93 -15.08 -7.27
N GLY A 459 -5.66 -14.08 -6.43
CA GLY A 459 -6.73 -13.38 -5.72
C GLY A 459 -7.38 -14.24 -4.63
N MET A 460 -8.71 -14.14 -4.45
CA MET A 460 -9.40 -14.84 -3.37
C MET A 460 -9.74 -16.27 -3.78
N LEU A 461 -8.92 -17.22 -3.32
CA LEU A 461 -9.15 -18.64 -3.47
C LEU A 461 -9.83 -19.21 -2.23
N VAL A 462 -10.79 -20.11 -2.44
CA VAL A 462 -11.44 -20.87 -1.36
C VAL A 462 -11.45 -22.35 -1.69
N ASP A 463 -11.51 -23.18 -0.65
CA ASP A 463 -11.69 -24.62 -0.79
C ASP A 463 -13.19 -24.99 -0.95
N ALA A 464 -13.48 -26.29 -0.99
CA ALA A 464 -14.85 -26.80 -1.13
C ALA A 464 -15.78 -26.43 0.05
N ASN A 465 -15.22 -26.05 1.20
CA ASN A 465 -15.97 -25.61 2.38
C ASN A 465 -16.16 -24.08 2.41
N GLY A 466 -15.51 -23.35 1.51
CA GLY A 466 -15.46 -21.89 1.51
C GLY A 466 -14.37 -21.32 2.42
N ASP A 467 -13.44 -22.14 2.91
CA ASP A 467 -12.30 -21.68 3.72
C ASP A 467 -11.18 -21.16 2.79
N PRO A 468 -10.39 -20.13 3.20
CA PRO A 468 -9.33 -19.57 2.35
C PRO A 468 -8.27 -20.59 1.91
N ASP A 469 -7.83 -20.50 0.65
CA ASP A 469 -6.94 -21.47 -0.01
C ASP A 469 -5.71 -20.83 -0.66
N ASN A 470 -4.94 -20.12 0.16
CA ASN A 470 -3.80 -19.30 -0.30
C ASN A 470 -2.64 -20.13 -0.89
N GLU A 471 -2.59 -21.44 -0.64
CA GLU A 471 -1.50 -22.31 -1.09
C GLU A 471 -1.52 -22.55 -2.61
N ARG A 472 -2.66 -22.32 -3.26
CA ARG A 472 -2.84 -22.57 -4.70
C ARG A 472 -2.62 -21.35 -5.59
N HIS A 473 -2.11 -20.25 -5.03
CA HIS A 473 -1.74 -19.08 -5.83
C HIS A 473 -0.68 -19.42 -6.87
N GLY A 474 -0.89 -18.97 -8.10
CA GLY A 474 -0.01 -19.16 -9.24
C GLY A 474 -0.03 -20.57 -9.86
N PHE A 475 -0.91 -21.47 -9.40
CA PHE A 475 -1.12 -22.77 -10.06
C PHE A 475 -1.92 -22.60 -11.35
N THR A 476 -1.54 -23.33 -12.40
CA THR A 476 -2.22 -23.30 -13.70
C THR A 476 -3.65 -23.82 -13.59
N LEU A 477 -4.56 -23.18 -14.32
CA LEU A 477 -5.97 -23.56 -14.39
C LEU A 477 -6.28 -24.31 -15.69
N TYR A 478 -7.28 -25.18 -15.62
CA TYR A 478 -7.65 -26.10 -16.70
C TYR A 478 -9.15 -26.11 -16.92
N THR A 479 -9.57 -26.50 -18.13
CA THR A 479 -10.98 -26.76 -18.50
C THR A 479 -11.18 -28.22 -18.88
N PHE A 480 -12.41 -28.69 -18.80
CA PHE A 480 -12.75 -30.10 -18.95
C PHE A 480 -13.67 -30.36 -20.13
N SER A 481 -13.24 -31.20 -21.08
CA SER A 481 -14.00 -31.50 -22.30
C SER A 481 -15.34 -32.19 -22.07
N GLU A 482 -15.50 -32.87 -20.93
CA GLU A 482 -16.74 -33.57 -20.62
C GLU A 482 -17.75 -32.65 -19.93
N ASP A 483 -17.40 -31.41 -19.57
CA ASP A 483 -18.35 -30.43 -19.05
C ASP A 483 -19.38 -30.06 -20.13
N THR A 484 -20.66 -29.98 -19.73
CA THR A 484 -21.77 -29.78 -20.67
C THR A 484 -22.70 -28.68 -20.19
N ASP A 485 -23.22 -27.88 -21.11
CA ASP A 485 -24.12 -26.75 -20.82
C ASP A 485 -23.55 -25.79 -19.76
N GLY A 486 -22.21 -25.70 -19.71
CA GLY A 486 -21.43 -24.94 -18.76
C GLY A 486 -21.59 -25.33 -17.30
N GLN A 487 -21.91 -26.60 -17.03
CA GLN A 487 -21.91 -27.22 -15.71
C GLN A 487 -20.72 -28.19 -15.57
N SER A 488 -20.17 -28.26 -14.35
CA SER A 488 -19.15 -29.25 -13.99
C SER A 488 -19.74 -30.67 -13.99
N ASN A 489 -19.10 -31.57 -14.72
CA ASN A 489 -19.32 -33.01 -14.69
C ASN A 489 -18.24 -33.73 -13.85
N CYS A 490 -17.22 -33.01 -13.36
CA CYS A 490 -16.21 -33.56 -12.47
C CYS A 490 -16.73 -33.68 -11.03
N THR A 491 -17.02 -34.91 -10.60
CA THR A 491 -17.58 -35.21 -9.27
C THR A 491 -16.87 -36.41 -8.63
N GLY A 492 -16.96 -36.54 -7.30
CA GLY A 492 -16.37 -37.62 -6.54
C GLY A 492 -14.86 -37.72 -6.74
N SER A 493 -14.37 -38.91 -7.10
CA SER A 493 -12.93 -39.15 -7.28
C SER A 493 -12.29 -38.35 -8.42
N CYS A 494 -13.09 -37.72 -9.28
CA CYS A 494 -12.56 -36.77 -10.26
C CYS A 494 -11.93 -35.57 -9.55
N LEU A 495 -12.58 -35.02 -8.51
CA LEU A 495 -12.10 -33.86 -7.76
C LEU A 495 -10.83 -34.13 -6.93
N ASP A 496 -10.52 -35.41 -6.66
CA ASP A 496 -9.25 -35.79 -6.02
C ASP A 496 -8.04 -35.54 -6.94
N VAL A 497 -8.27 -35.57 -8.26
CA VAL A 497 -7.24 -35.37 -9.30
C VAL A 497 -7.35 -33.99 -9.94
N TRP A 498 -8.59 -33.50 -10.08
CA TRP A 498 -8.95 -32.23 -10.70
C TRP A 498 -9.80 -31.39 -9.75
N PRO A 499 -9.20 -30.82 -8.69
CA PRO A 499 -9.94 -30.00 -7.75
C PRO A 499 -10.58 -28.81 -8.48
N ALA A 500 -11.85 -28.53 -8.23
CA ALA A 500 -12.51 -27.36 -8.77
C ALA A 500 -11.89 -26.05 -8.23
N LEU A 501 -11.87 -25.00 -9.06
CA LEU A 501 -11.65 -23.63 -8.60
C LEU A 501 -12.93 -23.14 -7.94
N TYR A 502 -13.07 -23.40 -6.64
CA TYR A 502 -14.25 -23.00 -5.89
C TYR A 502 -14.34 -21.47 -5.78
N ALA A 503 -15.58 -21.00 -5.76
CA ALA A 503 -15.95 -19.61 -5.60
C ALA A 503 -16.54 -19.41 -4.19
N PRO A 504 -16.24 -18.27 -3.54
CA PRO A 504 -16.94 -17.87 -2.33
C PRO A 504 -18.46 -17.88 -2.50
N ALA A 505 -19.19 -18.09 -1.41
CA ALA A 505 -20.65 -18.17 -1.45
C ALA A 505 -21.34 -16.88 -1.92
N ASP A 506 -20.65 -15.75 -1.80
CA ASP A 506 -21.06 -14.42 -2.23
C ASP A 506 -20.45 -14.00 -3.57
N ALA A 507 -19.70 -14.89 -4.23
CA ALA A 507 -19.14 -14.65 -5.56
C ALA A 507 -20.23 -14.42 -6.61
N ARG A 508 -19.93 -13.52 -7.56
CA ARG A 508 -20.83 -13.11 -8.65
C ARG A 508 -20.08 -13.08 -9.98
N ASP A 509 -20.84 -13.18 -11.07
CA ASP A 509 -20.33 -13.08 -12.44
C ASP A 509 -19.66 -11.71 -12.68
N PHE A 510 -18.57 -11.70 -13.45
CA PHE A 510 -17.89 -10.48 -13.89
C PHE A 510 -17.17 -10.74 -15.23
N GLY A 511 -17.33 -9.84 -16.21
CA GLY A 511 -16.75 -10.03 -17.55
C GLY A 511 -17.14 -11.38 -18.16
N ASP A 512 -16.13 -12.15 -18.59
CA ASP A 512 -16.31 -13.50 -19.13
C ASP A 512 -16.32 -14.60 -18.05
N PHE A 513 -16.13 -14.23 -16.78
CA PHE A 513 -16.21 -15.13 -15.64
C PHE A 513 -17.62 -15.19 -15.08
N SER A 514 -18.08 -16.39 -14.77
CA SER A 514 -19.35 -16.60 -14.07
C SER A 514 -19.23 -17.66 -12.99
N VAL A 515 -20.22 -17.69 -12.11
CA VAL A 515 -20.28 -18.61 -10.98
C VAL A 515 -21.40 -19.62 -11.21
N ILE A 516 -21.09 -20.90 -11.02
CA ILE A 516 -22.07 -21.99 -11.10
C ILE A 516 -22.21 -22.70 -9.76
N GLU A 517 -23.39 -23.24 -9.48
CA GLU A 517 -23.56 -24.21 -8.40
C GLU A 517 -22.84 -25.51 -8.79
N HIS A 518 -21.92 -25.97 -7.95
CA HIS A 518 -21.22 -27.23 -8.18
C HIS A 518 -22.14 -28.41 -7.77
N PRO A 519 -22.21 -29.53 -8.54
CA PRO A 519 -23.12 -30.63 -8.23
C PRO A 519 -22.92 -31.29 -6.85
N GLU A 520 -21.72 -31.18 -6.28
CA GLU A 520 -21.39 -31.70 -4.94
C GLU A 520 -21.51 -30.65 -3.82
N GLY A 521 -22.03 -29.46 -4.14
CA GLY A 521 -22.20 -28.34 -3.23
C GLY A 521 -21.10 -27.29 -3.37
N GLY A 522 -21.39 -26.08 -2.88
CA GLY A 522 -20.55 -24.91 -3.09
C GLY A 522 -20.75 -24.29 -4.48
N PHE A 523 -19.92 -23.30 -4.77
CA PHE A 523 -19.93 -22.59 -6.03
C PHE A 523 -18.57 -22.75 -6.72
N GLN A 524 -18.55 -22.77 -8.05
CA GLN A 524 -17.33 -22.91 -8.84
C GLN A 524 -17.24 -21.79 -9.86
N TRP A 525 -16.03 -21.28 -10.07
CA TRP A 525 -15.74 -20.33 -11.13
C TRP A 525 -15.66 -21.01 -12.50
N ARG A 526 -16.20 -20.34 -13.51
CA ARG A 526 -16.07 -20.74 -14.92
C ARG A 526 -15.72 -19.53 -15.79
N TYR A 527 -15.01 -19.77 -16.88
CA TYR A 527 -14.64 -18.77 -17.88
C TYR A 527 -15.26 -19.12 -19.23
N GLN A 528 -15.97 -18.19 -19.88
CA GLN A 528 -16.64 -18.40 -21.18
C GLN A 528 -17.45 -19.71 -21.26
N GLU A 529 -18.23 -19.98 -20.21
CA GLU A 529 -19.03 -21.20 -20.03
C GLU A 529 -18.23 -22.48 -19.69
N GLU A 530 -16.91 -22.43 -19.52
CA GLU A 530 -16.07 -23.58 -19.15
C GLU A 530 -15.66 -23.54 -17.66
N PRO A 531 -16.09 -24.51 -16.83
CA PRO A 531 -15.66 -24.60 -15.43
C PRO A 531 -14.15 -24.73 -15.29
N LEU A 532 -13.59 -24.06 -14.27
CA LEU A 532 -12.15 -23.99 -14.03
C LEU A 532 -11.72 -24.96 -12.93
N TYR A 533 -10.57 -25.60 -13.16
CA TYR A 533 -10.02 -26.62 -12.28
C TYR A 533 -8.52 -26.45 -12.07
N PHE A 534 -8.04 -26.97 -10.95
CA PHE A 534 -6.63 -27.25 -10.68
C PHE A 534 -6.27 -28.66 -11.14
N TYR A 535 -4.98 -28.97 -11.20
CA TYR A 535 -4.49 -30.33 -11.42
C TYR A 535 -3.60 -30.80 -10.27
N ALA A 536 -3.91 -31.96 -9.67
CA ALA A 536 -3.15 -32.52 -8.56
C ALA A 536 -1.73 -32.99 -8.95
N GLY A 537 -1.43 -33.08 -10.25
CA GLY A 537 -0.08 -33.36 -10.75
C GLY A 537 0.82 -32.13 -10.80
N ASP A 538 0.28 -30.92 -10.64
CA ASP A 538 1.07 -29.71 -10.49
C ASP A 538 1.53 -29.57 -9.03
N SER A 539 2.82 -29.35 -8.83
CA SER A 539 3.47 -29.38 -7.52
C SER A 539 4.01 -28.01 -7.08
N ALA A 540 4.09 -27.07 -8.02
CA ALA A 540 4.51 -25.70 -7.79
C ALA A 540 3.74 -24.72 -8.70
N PRO A 541 3.64 -23.44 -8.31
CA PRO A 541 3.14 -22.39 -9.19
C PRO A 541 3.87 -22.35 -10.53
N GLY A 542 3.11 -22.17 -11.62
CA GLY A 542 3.62 -22.19 -12.98
C GLY A 542 3.82 -23.58 -13.60
N ASP A 543 3.69 -24.67 -12.83
CA ASP A 543 3.60 -26.02 -13.40
C ASP A 543 2.37 -26.10 -14.33
N ALA A 544 2.54 -26.71 -15.50
CA ALA A 544 1.53 -26.78 -16.56
C ALA A 544 1.38 -28.22 -17.10
N ASN A 545 1.20 -29.20 -16.21
CA ASN A 545 1.24 -30.62 -16.58
C ASN A 545 -0.14 -31.22 -16.93
N GLY A 546 -1.21 -30.43 -16.87
CA GLY A 546 -2.60 -30.90 -16.95
C GLY A 546 -3.28 -30.83 -18.33
N ASP A 547 -2.62 -30.42 -19.41
CA ASP A 547 -3.20 -30.61 -20.77
C ASP A 547 -3.00 -32.07 -21.21
N ILE A 548 -3.88 -32.95 -20.71
CA ILE A 548 -3.77 -34.40 -20.84
C ILE A 548 -5.14 -35.06 -21.06
N THR A 549 -5.11 -36.34 -21.45
CA THR A 549 -6.28 -37.22 -21.38
C THR A 549 -6.02 -38.31 -20.36
N ASP A 550 -6.94 -38.45 -19.41
CA ASP A 550 -6.82 -39.41 -18.31
C ASP A 550 -8.06 -40.32 -18.20
N GLY A 551 -8.26 -40.93 -17.03
CA GLY A 551 -9.38 -41.82 -16.77
C GLY A 551 -10.73 -41.13 -16.64
N PHE A 552 -10.75 -39.80 -16.51
CA PHE A 552 -11.96 -38.98 -16.36
C PHE A 552 -12.36 -38.31 -17.68
N GLY A 553 -11.39 -37.89 -18.50
CA GLY A 553 -11.61 -37.39 -19.84
C GLY A 553 -10.43 -36.59 -20.37
N THR A 554 -10.69 -35.66 -21.30
CA THR A 554 -9.65 -34.75 -21.83
C THR A 554 -9.73 -33.39 -21.14
N TRP A 555 -8.58 -32.89 -20.73
CA TRP A 555 -8.38 -31.63 -20.03
C TRP A 555 -7.50 -30.73 -20.88
N PHE A 556 -7.78 -29.43 -20.85
CA PHE A 556 -7.06 -28.44 -21.62
C PHE A 556 -6.59 -27.32 -20.70
N PHE A 557 -5.53 -26.62 -21.09
CA PHE A 557 -5.18 -25.37 -20.43
C PHE A 557 -6.33 -24.36 -20.53
N ALA A 558 -6.64 -23.69 -19.42
CA ALA A 558 -7.48 -22.51 -19.44
C ALA A 558 -6.64 -21.33 -19.97
N THR A 559 -7.13 -20.64 -21.00
CA THR A 559 -6.38 -19.57 -21.67
C THR A 559 -7.24 -18.30 -21.83
N PRO A 560 -6.64 -17.09 -21.80
CA PRO A 560 -7.36 -15.82 -21.95
C PRO A 560 -7.97 -15.58 -23.33
#